data_AF-A0A2A5RZZ3-F1
#
_entry.id   AF-A0A2A5RZZ3-F1
#
_cell.length_a   1.000
_cell.length_b   1.000
_cell.length_c   1.000
_cell.angle_alpha   90.00
_cell.angle_beta   90.00
_cell.angle_gamma   90.00
#
_symmetry.space_group_name_H-M   'P 1'
#
loop_
_entity.id
_entity.type
_entity.pdbx_description
1 polymer ?
#
loop_
_entity_poly.entity_id
_entity_poly.type
_entity_poly.pdbx_seq_one_letter_code
_entity_poly.pdbx_strand_id
1 'polypeptide(L)' 'MKKKNSIINTLVGLIVSMIFLLMFLKYTGLYEPFINIIKYLPDFFRDIGNSWKAGVK' A
#
# COMPACT_ATOMS: atom_id res chain seq x y z
N MET A 1 15.85 23.62 3.75
CA MET A 1 16.13 22.81 2.54
C MET A 1 16.54 21.35 2.82
N LYS A 2 17.31 21.03 3.89
CA LYS A 2 17.75 19.65 4.19
C LYS A 2 16.61 18.59 4.37
N LYS A 3 15.48 18.95 4.99
CA LYS A 3 14.35 18.02 5.20
C LYS A 3 13.55 17.68 3.93
N LYS A 4 13.41 18.61 2.98
CA LYS A 4 12.65 18.38 1.74
C LYS A 4 13.32 17.34 0.84
N ASN A 5 14.64 17.39 0.69
CA ASN A 5 15.39 16.39 -0.09
C ASN A 5 15.34 15.00 0.55
N SER A 6 15.29 14.92 1.88
CA SER A 6 15.13 13.64 2.58
C SER A 6 13.76 13.00 2.33
N ILE A 7 12.68 13.79 2.38
CA ILE A 7 11.32 13.29 2.09
C ILE A 7 11.22 12.82 0.63
N ILE A 8 11.77 13.59 -0.31
CA ILE A 8 11.77 13.22 -1.74
C ILE A 8 12.56 11.93 -1.96
N ASN A 9 13.74 11.78 -1.36
CA ASN A 9 14.52 10.54 -1.47
C ASN A 9 13.79 9.34 -0.87
N THR A 10 13.11 9.50 0.26
CA THR A 10 12.29 8.44 0.86
C THR A 10 11.11 8.06 -0.05
N LEU A 11 10.43 9.04 -0.66
CA LEU A 11 9.36 8.80 -1.62
C LEU A 11 9.85 8.07 -2.86
N VAL A 12 10.99 8.48 -3.43
CA VAL A 12 11.59 7.79 -4.59
C VAL A 12 11.98 6.36 -4.20
N GLY A 13 12.60 6.15 -3.04
CA GLY A 13 12.93 4.82 -2.53
C GLY A 13 11.70 3.92 -2.35
N LEU A 14 10.60 4.48 -1.85
CA LEU A 14 9.32 3.78 -1.72
C LEU A 14 8.77 3.36 -3.10
N ILE A 15 8.77 4.28 -4.08
CA ILE A 15 8.27 4.01 -5.44
C ILE A 15 9.10 2.90 -6.10
N VAL A 16 10.43 3.00 -6.02
CA VAL A 16 11.34 1.96 -6.55
C VAL A 16 11.06 0.61 -5.90
N SER A 17 10.88 0.58 -4.57
CA SER A 17 10.57 -0.66 -3.84
C SER A 17 9.23 -1.27 -4.27
N MET A 18 8.21 -0.44 -4.51
CA MET A 18 6.91 -0.92 -5.03
C MET A 18 7.05 -1.52 -6.43
N ILE A 19 7.85 -0.92 -7.31
CA ILE A 19 8.09 -1.46 -8.65
C ILE A 19 8.77 -2.83 -8.56
N PHE A 20 9.81 -2.96 -7.73
CA PHE A 20 10.49 -4.24 -7.50
C PHE A 20 9.55 -5.31 -6.95
N LEU A 21 8.69 -4.95 -5.99
CA LEU A 21 7.69 -5.86 -5.44
C LEU A 21 6.73 -6.35 -6.54
N LEU A 22 6.23 -5.46 -7.39
CA LEU A 22 5.34 -5.84 -8.50
C LEU A 22 6.04 -6.76 -9.50
N MET A 23 7.31 -6.51 -9.82
CA MET A 23 8.11 -7.41 -10.67
C MET A 23 8.30 -8.79 -10.01
N PHE A 24 8.62 -8.83 -8.73
CA PHE A 24 8.77 -10.07 -7.97
C PHE A 24 7.46 -10.88 -7.94
N LEU A 25 6.34 -10.22 -7.70
CA LEU A 25 5.02 -10.85 -7.72
C LEU A 25 4.67 -11.39 -9.11
N LYS A 26 5.04 -10.66 -10.18
CA LYS A 26 4.88 -11.14 -11.56
C LYS A 26 5.76 -12.37 -11.82
N TYR A 27 7.01 -12.35 -11.38
CA TYR A 27 7.95 -13.45 -11.56
C TYR A 27 7.53 -14.73 -10.82
N THR A 28 6.98 -14.58 -9.62
CA THR A 28 6.51 -15.69 -8.78
C THR A 28 5.11 -16.19 -9.16
N GLY A 29 4.44 -15.56 -10.13
CA GLY A 29 3.05 -15.86 -10.50
C GLY A 29 2.01 -15.39 -9.47
N LEU A 30 2.43 -14.64 -8.44
CA LEU A 30 1.58 -14.15 -7.36
C LEU A 30 0.95 -12.77 -7.66
N TYR A 31 1.15 -12.24 -8.86
CA TYR A 31 0.61 -10.94 -9.24
C TYR A 31 -0.92 -10.88 -9.18
N GLU A 32 -1.62 -11.82 -9.81
CA GLU A 32 -3.08 -11.89 -9.77
C GLU A 32 -3.67 -12.03 -8.35
N PRO A 33 -3.22 -12.98 -7.51
CA PRO A 33 -3.74 -13.09 -6.15
C PRO A 33 -3.44 -11.83 -5.31
N PHE A 34 -2.27 -11.20 -5.50
CA PHE A 34 -1.94 -9.96 -4.82
C PHE A 34 -2.87 -8.80 -5.22
N ILE A 35 -3.13 -8.61 -6.52
CA ILE A 35 -4.05 -7.57 -6.99
C ILE A 35 -5.47 -7.83 -6.50
N ASN A 36 -5.92 -9.10 -6.49
CA ASN A 36 -7.22 -9.45 -5.93
C ASN A 36 -7.32 -9.09 -4.44
N ILE A 37 -6.28 -9.35 -3.63
CA ILE A 37 -6.26 -8.96 -2.21
C ILE A 37 -6.33 -7.44 -2.05
N ILE A 38 -5.54 -6.68 -2.83
CA ILE A 38 -5.55 -5.22 -2.79
C ILE A 38 -6.94 -4.67 -3.14
N LYS A 39 -7.68 -5.30 -4.05
CA LYS A 39 -9.02 -4.87 -4.43
C LYS A 39 -10.00 -4.83 -3.24
N TYR A 40 -9.82 -5.71 -2.25
CA TYR A 40 -10.64 -5.75 -1.04
C TYR A 40 -10.15 -4.82 0.07
N LEU A 41 -8.93 -4.31 -0.05
CA LEU A 41 -8.29 -3.47 0.96
C LEU A 41 -9.06 -2.16 1.26
N PRO A 42 -9.64 -1.45 0.26
CA PRO A 42 -10.47 -0.27 0.51
C PRO A 42 -11.72 -0.58 1.33
N ASP A 43 -12.41 -1.69 1.03
CA ASP A 43 -13.59 -2.12 1.78
C ASP A 43 -13.21 -2.48 3.23
N PHE A 44 -12.08 -3.17 3.42
CA PHE A 44 -11.54 -3.47 4.76
C PHE A 44 -11.26 -2.19 5.57
N PHE A 45 -10.61 -1.19 4.98
CA PHE A 45 -10.37 0.09 5.67
C PHE A 45 -11.67 0.86 5.94
N ARG A 46 -12.65 0.77 5.04
CA ARG A 46 -13.98 1.35 5.26
C ARG A 46 -14.68 0.68 6.44
N ASP A 47 -14.62 -0.65 6.54
CA ASP A 47 -15.24 -1.41 7.61
C ASP A 47 -14.55 -1.17 8.96
N ILE A 48 -13.22 -1.08 8.98
CA ILE A 48 -12.48 -0.62 10.17
C ILE A 48 -12.92 0.80 10.57
N GLY A 49 -12.98 1.72 9.61
CA GLY A 49 -13.39 3.10 9.87
C GLY A 49 -14.82 3.21 10.41
N ASN A 50 -15.73 2.38 9.90
CA ASN A 50 -17.11 2.31 10.38
C ASN A 50 -17.20 1.67 11.76
N SER A 51 -16.46 0.58 12.00
CA SER A 51 -16.40 -0.08 13.31
C SER A 51 -15.82 0.82 14.39
N TRP A 52 -14.79 1.59 14.05
CA TRP A 52 -14.20 2.59 14.94
C TRP A 52 -15.21 3.69 15.28
N LYS A 53 -15.91 4.25 14.29
CA LYS A 53 -16.97 5.24 14.51
C LYS A 53 -18.13 4.69 15.36
N ALA A 54 -18.44 3.42 15.22
CA ALA A 54 -19.49 2.76 15.99
C ALA A 54 -19.08 2.51 17.45
N GLY A 55 -17.81 2.18 17.72
CA GLY A 55 -17.28 1.98 19.08
C GLY A 55 -16.95 3.26 19.85
N VAL A 56 -16.93 4.41 19.17
CA VAL A 56 -16.76 5.74 19.80
C VAL A 56 -18.12 6.36 20.21
N LYS A 57 -19.25 5.72 19.87
CA LYS A 57 -20.59 6.04 20.37
C LYS A 57 -20.86 5.33 21.69
#